data_AF-C5NWZ5-F1
#
_entry.id   AF-C5NWZ5-F1
#
_cell.length_a   1.000
_cell.length_b   1.000
_cell.length_c   1.000
_cell.angle_alpha   90.00
_cell.angle_beta   90.00
_cell.angle_gamma   90.00
#
_symmetry.space_group_name_H-M   'P 1'
#
loop_
_entity.id
_entity.type
_entity.pdbx_description
1 polymer ?
#
loop_
_entity_poly.entity_id
_entity_poly.type
_entity_poly.pdbx_seq_one_letter_code
_entity_poly.pdbx_strand_id
1 'polypeptide(L)' 'MAIFLSVIVFIITFVLLLGSYIVLVANNKIKRRRMDKVLKLVAAYSLITALVYCYQYLYL' A
#
# COMPACT_ATOMS: atom_id res chain seq x y z
N MET A 1 -16.64 8.42 10.88
CA MET A 1 -15.26 8.84 11.23
C MET A 1 -14.24 7.75 10.91
N ALA A 2 -14.46 6.51 11.35
CA ALA A 2 -13.58 5.35 11.06
C ALA A 2 -13.30 5.10 9.57
N ILE A 3 -14.33 5.18 8.72
CA ILE A 3 -14.21 4.95 7.28
C ILE A 3 -13.29 5.99 6.62
N PHE A 4 -13.42 7.26 7.02
CA PHE A 4 -12.55 8.33 6.52
C PHE A 4 -11.09 8.13 6.91
N LEU A 5 -10.84 7.74 8.16
CA LEU A 5 -9.50 7.40 8.65
C LEU A 5 -8.90 6.18 7.94
N SER A 6 -9.69 5.13 7.72
CA SER A 6 -9.26 3.94 6.97
C SER A 6 -8.87 4.28 5.52
N VAL A 7 -9.64 5.14 4.86
CA VAL A 7 -9.33 5.62 3.50
C VAL A 7 -8.04 6.45 3.48
N ILE A 8 -7.82 7.32 4.48
CA ILE A 8 -6.58 8.10 4.59
C ILE A 8 -5.37 7.17 4.80
N VAL A 9 -5.48 6.19 5.71
CA VAL A 9 -4.41 5.21 5.99
C VAL A 9 -4.11 4.37 4.76
N PHE A 10 -5.13 3.96 4.00
CA PHE A 10 -4.98 3.26 2.72
C PHE A 10 -4.18 4.10 1.71
N ILE A 11 -4.56 5.37 1.52
CA ILE A 11 -3.90 6.25 0.55
C ILE A 11 -2.44 6.49 0.95
N ILE A 12 -2.17 6.75 2.23
CA ILE A 12 -0.81 7.00 2.73
C ILE A 12 0.07 5.76 2.54
N THR A 13 -0.41 4.58 2.94
CA THR A 13 0.35 3.33 2.79
C THR A 13 0.58 2.98 1.32
N PHE A 14 -0.44 3.16 0.47
CA PHE A 14 -0.30 2.95 -0.96
C PHE A 14 0.74 3.87 -1.58
N VAL A 15 0.72 5.18 -1.29
CA VAL A 15 1.68 6.15 -1.83
C VAL A 15 3.10 5.86 -1.34
N LEU A 16 3.29 5.51 -0.07
CA LEU A 16 4.60 5.16 0.49
C LEU A 16 5.18 3.89 -0.16
N LEU A 17 4.38 2.83 -0.27
CA LEU A 17 4.79 1.56 -0.88
C LEU A 17 5.07 1.72 -2.38
N LEU A 18 4.22 2.45 -3.09
CA LEU A 18 4.39 2.68 -4.51
C LEU A 18 5.62 3.57 -4.78
N GLY A 19 5.78 4.66 -4.03
CA GLY A 19 6.88 5.60 -4.16
C GLY A 19 8.24 4.94 -3.87
N SER A 20 8.35 4.19 -2.78
CA SER A 20 9.56 3.43 -2.45
C SER A 20 9.93 2.42 -3.54
N TYR A 21 8.94 1.75 -4.13
CA TYR A 21 9.18 0.85 -5.26
C TYR A 21 9.60 1.56 -6.55
N ILE A 22 9.01 2.71 -6.88
CA ILE A 22 9.42 3.52 -8.03
C ILE A 22 10.88 3.95 -7.89
N VAL A 23 11.29 4.38 -6.69
CA VAL A 23 12.70 4.72 -6.39
C VAL A 23 13.61 3.50 -6.55
N LEU A 24 13.20 2.32 -6.08
CA LEU A 24 13.97 1.08 -6.24
C LEU A 24 14.13 0.65 -7.71
N VAL A 25 13.11 0.88 -8.54
CA VAL A 25 13.17 0.66 -9.98
C VAL A 25 14.06 1.70 -10.65
N ALA A 26 13.95 2.98 -10.28
CA ALA A 26 14.78 4.06 -10.79
C ALA A 26 16.27 3.87 -10.48
N ASN A 27 16.59 3.33 -9.29
CA ASN A 27 17.95 2.95 -8.89
C ASN A 27 18.43 1.63 -9.53
N ASN A 28 17.71 1.05 -10.49
CA ASN A 28 18.01 -0.23 -11.14
C ASN A 28 18.20 -1.42 -10.17
N LYS A 29 17.83 -1.29 -8.89
CA LYS A 29 17.86 -2.40 -7.92
C LYS A 29 16.82 -3.47 -8.27
N ILE A 30 15.77 -3.10 -9.00
CA ILE A 30 14.69 -4.00 -9.41
C ILE A 30 14.43 -3.85 -10.91
N LYS A 31 14.41 -4.98 -11.64
CA LYS A 31 14.07 -5.00 -13.08
C LYS A 31 12.64 -4.53 -13.29
N ARG A 32 12.44 -3.55 -14.18
CA ARG A 32 11.14 -2.98 -14.57
C ARG A 32 10.11 -4.03 -15.01
N ARG A 33 10.55 -5.18 -15.53
CA ARG A 33 9.67 -6.32 -15.90
C ARG A 33 8.91 -6.94 -14.70
N ARG A 34 9.35 -6.70 -13.46
CA ARG A 34 8.66 -7.16 -12.26
C ARG A 34 7.65 -6.15 -11.71
N MET A 35 7.51 -4.98 -12.33
CA MET A 35 6.66 -3.89 -11.84
C MET A 35 5.19 -4.32 -11.75
N ASP A 36 4.67 -5.14 -12.66
CA ASP A 36 3.33 -5.73 -12.56
C ASP A 36 3.10 -6.56 -11.30
N LYS A 37 4.09 -7.39 -10.93
CA LYS A 37 4.00 -8.21 -9.71
C LYS A 37 4.05 -7.35 -8.46
N VAL A 38 4.90 -6.32 -8.49
CA VAL A 38 5.02 -5.33 -7.42
C VAL A 38 3.71 -4.58 -7.24
N LEU A 39 3.08 -4.13 -8.32
CA LEU A 39 1.86 -3.32 -8.26
C LEU A 39 0.70 -4.15 -7.69
N LYS A 40 0.59 -5.43 -8.07
CA LYS A 40 -0.33 -6.38 -7.42
C LYS A 40 -0.05 -6.54 -5.92
N LEU A 41 1.22 -6.62 -5.54
CA LEU A 41 1.62 -6.81 -4.16
C LEU A 41 1.34 -5.57 -3.30
N VAL A 42 1.64 -4.37 -3.81
CA VAL A 42 1.33 -3.09 -3.17
C VAL A 42 -0.19 -2.91 -3.02
N ALA A 43 -0.97 -3.22 -4.06
CA ALA A 43 -2.42 -3.16 -3.99
C ALA A 43 -2.97 -4.11 -2.91
N ALA A 44 -2.52 -5.37 -2.89
CA ALA A 44 -2.94 -6.34 -1.89
C ALA A 44 -2.57 -5.92 -0.46
N TYR A 45 -1.34 -5.44 -0.25
CA TYR A 45 -0.88 -4.96 1.06
C TYR A 45 -1.66 -3.74 1.55
N SER A 46 -1.95 -2.80 0.65
CA SER A 46 -2.71 -1.60 1.00
C SER A 46 -4.14 -1.99 1.40
N LEU A 47 -4.76 -2.92 0.67
CA LEU A 47 -6.11 -3.43 0.95
C LEU A 47 -6.19 -4.14 2.31
N ILE A 48 -5.20 -4.99 2.62
CA ILE A 48 -5.11 -5.68 3.91
C ILE A 48 -4.92 -4.67 5.04
N THR A 49 -4.07 -3.65 4.85
CA THR A 49 -3.84 -2.60 5.85
C THR A 49 -5.13 -1.84 6.17
N ALA A 50 -5.91 -1.48 5.15
CA ALA A 50 -7.21 -0.83 5.35
C ALA A 50 -8.21 -1.72 6.09
N LEU A 51 -8.22 -3.03 5.77
CA LEU A 51 -9.08 -4.01 6.43
C LEU A 51 -8.70 -4.17 7.91
N VAL A 52 -7.41 -4.34 8.21
CA VAL A 52 -6.90 -4.42 9.59
C VAL A 52 -7.26 -3.17 10.37
N TYR A 53 -7.09 -1.99 9.77
CA TYR A 53 -7.44 -0.73 10.42
C TYR A 53 -8.95 -0.60 10.68
N CYS A 54 -9.78 -1.09 9.77
CA CYS A 54 -11.23 -1.13 9.93
C CYS A 54 -11.63 -2.07 11.08
N TYR A 55 -11.02 -3.25 11.16
CA TYR A 55 -11.22 -4.20 12.26
C TYR A 55 -10.73 -3.63 13.60
N GLN A 56 -9.55 -3.00 13.61
CA GLN A 56 -9.00 -2.40 14.82
C GLN A 56 -9.91 -1.31 15.37
N TYR A 57 -10.55 -0.51 14.53
CA TYR A 57 -11.50 0.51 14.98
C TYR A 57 -12.87 -0.05 15.39
N LEU A 58 -13.25 -1.23 14.90
CA LEU A 58 -14.52 -1.89 15.24
C LEU A 58 -14.47 -2.61 16.60
N TYR A 59 -13.30 -3.13 16.96
CA TYR A 59 -13.10 -3.97 18.15
C TYR A 59 -12.37 -3.27 19.31
N LEU A 60 -11.89 -2.05 19.10
CA LEU A 60 -11.15 -1.23 20.08
C LEU A 60 -11.91 0.08 20.32
#